data_AF-A0A1C6FAG8-F1
#
_entry.id   AF-A0A1C6FAG8-F1
#
_cell.length_a   1.000
_cell.length_b   1.000
_cell.length_c   1.000
_cell.angle_alpha   90.00
_cell.angle_beta   90.00
_cell.angle_gamma   90.00
#
_symmetry.space_group_name_H-M   'P 1'
#
loop_
_entity.id
_entity.type
_entity.pdbx_description
1 polymer ?
#
loop_
_entity_poly.entity_id
_entity_poly.type
_entity_poly.pdbx_seq_one_letter_code
_entity_poly.pdbx_strand_id
1 'polypeptide(L)'
;MKKHYNKTKDKNYKKSNFKLKILIVFISILVMDVLFIIIPLIINGLYESDYVLVYTDWGAKEVLSFYGSVLTFLGTTSLGIITVKLSKEANKTNNEMKEFQEKKDKEKLIDLYYQYIESIGLIYDLYYVLGDNFQKSEMQIYATIKQCYSKAEMIRKRLIILDFVNSDNSFFAYTKERIEDLLLFRNVEDTHSDDFLQKYQDYCIAQSKDFEEKSAEFICDIYNSIFKEDTINANT
;
A
#
# COMPACT_ATOMS: atom_id res chain seq x y z
N MET A 1 27.68 -11.22 -32.42
CA MET A 1 28.75 -11.08 -31.39
C MET A 1 28.25 -10.80 -29.96
N LYS A 2 27.32 -9.87 -29.70
CA LYS A 2 26.83 -9.55 -28.33
C LYS A 2 26.21 -10.74 -27.55
N LYS A 3 25.52 -11.67 -28.22
CA LYS A 3 24.85 -12.82 -27.56
C LYS A 3 25.85 -13.86 -27.00
N HIS A 4 27.04 -13.96 -27.60
CA HIS A 4 28.08 -14.89 -27.12
C HIS A 4 28.85 -14.33 -25.93
N TYR A 5 29.04 -13.01 -25.88
CA TYR A 5 29.76 -12.29 -24.81
C TYR A 5 29.01 -12.28 -23.47
N ASN A 6 27.67 -12.14 -23.49
CA ASN A 6 26.88 -12.19 -22.25
C ASN A 6 26.84 -13.60 -21.63
N LYS A 7 26.82 -14.66 -22.45
CA LYS A 7 26.77 -16.05 -21.97
C LYS A 7 28.09 -16.50 -21.29
N THR A 8 29.23 -15.93 -21.68
CA THR A 8 30.53 -16.19 -21.05
C THR A 8 30.71 -15.43 -19.73
N LYS A 9 30.17 -14.21 -19.62
CA LYS A 9 30.27 -13.40 -18.39
C LYS A 9 29.43 -13.99 -17.25
N ASP A 10 28.23 -14.46 -17.57
CA ASP A 10 27.30 -15.07 -16.60
C ASP A 10 27.81 -16.45 -16.08
N LYS A 11 28.39 -17.27 -16.98
CA LYS A 11 29.06 -18.52 -16.59
C LYS A 11 30.27 -18.28 -15.67
N ASN A 12 31.08 -17.25 -15.92
CA ASN A 12 32.23 -16.92 -15.08
C ASN A 12 31.81 -16.35 -13.72
N TYR A 13 30.77 -15.54 -13.66
CA TYR A 13 30.20 -15.04 -12.41
C TYR A 13 29.61 -16.15 -11.54
N LYS A 14 28.85 -17.07 -12.14
CA LYS A 14 28.28 -18.24 -11.44
C LYS A 14 29.37 -19.21 -10.96
N LYS A 15 30.43 -19.41 -11.74
CA LYS A 15 31.60 -20.24 -11.39
C LYS A 15 32.46 -19.62 -10.28
N SER A 16 32.59 -18.29 -10.25
CA SER A 16 33.33 -17.57 -9.19
C SER A 16 32.62 -17.64 -7.84
N ASN A 17 31.30 -17.42 -7.81
CA ASN A 17 30.49 -17.57 -6.58
C ASN A 17 30.51 -19.01 -6.02
N PHE A 18 30.63 -20.02 -6.88
CA PHE A 18 30.77 -21.42 -6.44
C PHE A 18 32.14 -21.70 -5.82
N LYS A 19 33.23 -21.22 -6.43
CA LYS A 19 34.58 -21.34 -5.86
C LYS A 19 34.72 -20.59 -4.53
N LEU A 20 34.12 -19.40 -4.42
CA LEU A 20 34.11 -18.61 -3.19
C LEU A 20 33.34 -19.32 -2.06
N LYS A 21 32.19 -19.94 -2.37
CA LYS A 21 31.44 -20.76 -1.39
C LYS A 21 32.24 -21.95 -0.90
N ILE A 22 32.93 -22.67 -1.80
CA ILE A 22 33.79 -23.80 -1.42
C ILE A 22 34.96 -23.33 -0.55
N LEU A 23 35.57 -22.19 -0.90
CA LEU A 23 36.67 -21.60 -0.11
C LEU A 23 36.21 -21.23 1.30
N ILE A 24 35.03 -20.61 1.46
CA ILE A 24 34.47 -20.26 2.76
C ILE A 24 34.19 -21.52 3.59
N VAL A 25 33.63 -22.56 2.98
CA VAL A 25 33.39 -23.85 3.66
C VAL A 25 34.71 -24.49 4.10
N PHE A 26 35.73 -24.49 3.24
CA PHE A 26 37.04 -25.05 3.56
C PHE A 26 37.73 -24.29 4.71
N ILE A 27 37.67 -22.95 4.68
CA ILE A 27 38.19 -22.10 5.77
C ILE A 27 37.42 -22.36 7.06
N SER A 28 36.10 -22.52 7.00
CA SER A 28 35.27 -22.83 8.18
C SER A 28 35.64 -24.18 8.80
N ILE A 29 35.94 -25.20 7.98
CA ILE A 29 36.37 -26.51 8.46
C ILE A 29 37.75 -26.39 9.12
N LEU A 30 38.70 -25.72 8.47
CA LEU A 30 40.05 -25.52 9.01
C LEU A 30 40.03 -24.78 10.35
N VAL A 31 39.19 -23.74 10.49
CA VAL A 31 39.01 -23.02 11.76
C VAL A 31 38.43 -23.92 12.85
N MET A 32 37.47 -24.79 12.52
CA MET A 32 36.95 -25.77 13.47
C MET A 32 38.02 -26.78 13.91
N ASP A 33 38.81 -27.30 12.98
CA ASP A 33 39.90 -28.23 13.30
C ASP A 33 40.95 -27.58 14.23
N VAL A 34 41.29 -26.31 13.98
CA VAL A 34 42.21 -25.56 14.85
C VAL A 34 41.61 -25.39 16.25
N LEU A 35 40.34 -25.02 16.36
CA LEU A 35 39.67 -24.74 17.64
C LEU A 35 39.46 -26.00 18.50
N PHE A 36 39.13 -27.14 17.87
CA PHE A 36 38.73 -28.36 18.58
C PHE A 36 39.85 -29.39 18.71
N ILE A 37 40.89 -29.36 17.87
CA ILE A 37 41.97 -30.36 17.86
C ILE A 37 43.30 -29.71 18.24
N ILE A 38 43.68 -28.63 17.55
CA ILE A 38 45.01 -28.04 17.70
C ILE A 38 45.17 -27.30 19.03
N ILE A 39 44.20 -26.48 19.43
CA ILE A 39 44.27 -25.73 20.70
C ILE A 39 44.33 -26.67 21.91
N PRO A 40 43.46 -27.70 22.04
CA PRO A 40 43.59 -28.68 23.13
C PRO A 40 44.90 -29.45 23.12
N LEU A 41 45.44 -29.81 21.95
CA LEU A 41 46.73 -30.50 21.83
C LEU A 41 47.91 -29.61 22.26
N ILE A 42 47.90 -28.32 21.88
CA ILE A 42 48.92 -27.36 22.32
C ILE A 42 48.87 -27.18 23.83
N ILE A 43 47.66 -27.06 24.40
CA ILE A 43 47.50 -26.90 25.85
C ILE A 43 47.92 -28.17 26.59
N ASN A 44 47.58 -29.36 26.08
CA ASN A 44 48.02 -30.63 26.66
C ASN A 44 49.55 -30.81 26.55
N GLY A 45 50.17 -30.42 25.44
CA GLY A 45 51.62 -30.48 25.26
C GLY A 45 52.39 -29.48 26.13
N LEU A 46 51.81 -28.31 26.42
CA LEU A 46 52.34 -27.36 27.41
C LEU A 46 52.19 -27.88 28.86
N TYR A 47 51.24 -28.78 29.11
CA TYR A 47 51.02 -29.42 30.41
C TYR A 47 52.01 -30.56 30.72
N GLU A 48 52.43 -31.33 29.71
CA GLU A 48 53.41 -32.44 29.87
C GLU A 48 54.87 -31.96 29.96
N SER A 49 55.14 -30.68 29.75
CA SER A 49 56.49 -30.14 29.73
C SER A 49 56.90 -29.54 31.07
N ASP A 50 57.95 -30.09 31.70
CA ASP A 50 58.54 -29.63 33.00
C ASP A 50 59.15 -28.20 32.97
N TYR A 51 58.78 -27.35 32.02
CA TYR A 51 59.24 -25.96 31.99
C TYR A 51 58.47 -25.14 33.03
N VAL A 52 59.16 -24.80 34.11
CA VAL A 52 58.76 -23.98 35.28
C VAL A 52 58.24 -22.57 34.93
N LEU A 53 58.16 -22.20 33.66
CA LEU A 53 57.82 -20.85 33.21
C LEU A 53 56.33 -20.51 33.28
N VAL A 54 55.42 -21.51 33.33
CA VAL A 54 53.97 -21.26 33.39
C VAL A 54 53.26 -22.32 34.24
N TYR A 55 52.85 -21.96 35.47
CA TYR A 55 51.89 -22.74 36.26
C TYR A 55 50.47 -22.44 35.74
N THR A 56 49.91 -23.33 34.92
CA THR A 56 48.53 -23.21 34.44
C THR A 56 47.70 -24.40 34.90
N ASP A 57 46.74 -24.15 35.80
CA ASP A 57 45.74 -25.13 36.23
C ASP A 57 44.71 -25.35 35.12
N TRP A 58 45.01 -26.29 34.21
CA TRP A 58 44.11 -26.68 33.13
C TRP A 58 43.16 -27.79 33.59
N GLY A 59 42.17 -27.42 34.39
CA GLY A 59 41.16 -28.32 34.94
C GLY A 59 39.92 -28.48 34.05
N ALA A 60 39.02 -29.38 34.46
CA ALA A 60 37.76 -29.62 33.76
C ALA A 60 36.88 -28.35 33.64
N LYS A 61 37.02 -27.41 34.58
CA LYS A 61 36.27 -26.15 34.61
C LYS A 61 36.74 -25.19 33.50
N GLU A 62 38.04 -25.06 33.34
CA GLU A 62 38.69 -24.17 32.36
C GLU A 62 38.44 -24.68 30.94
N VAL A 63 38.54 -26.00 30.73
CA VAL A 63 38.21 -26.67 29.47
C VAL A 63 36.74 -26.44 29.08
N LEU A 64 35.81 -26.66 30.02
CA LEU A 64 34.39 -26.48 29.77
C LEU A 64 34.05 -25.02 29.46
N SER A 65 34.68 -24.07 30.16
CA SER A 65 34.52 -22.63 29.91
C SER A 65 35.04 -22.23 28.52
N PHE A 66 36.16 -22.80 28.07
CA PHE A 66 36.69 -22.56 26.73
C PHE A 66 35.69 -22.99 25.65
N TYR A 67 35.20 -24.24 25.69
CA TYR A 67 34.21 -24.72 24.73
C TYR A 67 32.89 -23.97 24.81
N GLY A 68 32.48 -23.56 26.02
CA GLY A 68 31.32 -22.69 26.21
C GLY A 68 31.48 -21.37 25.45
N SER A 69 32.65 -20.73 25.55
CA SER A 69 32.93 -19.46 24.84
C SER A 69 32.94 -19.61 23.31
N VAL A 70 33.52 -20.71 22.80
CA VAL A 70 33.52 -21.03 21.36
C VAL A 70 32.10 -21.25 20.86
N LEU A 71 31.29 -22.02 21.59
CA LEU A 71 29.90 -22.28 21.24
C LEU A 71 29.06 -21.01 21.27
N THR A 72 29.23 -20.15 22.28
CA THR A 72 28.56 -18.84 22.34
C THR A 72 28.95 -17.97 21.15
N PHE A 73 30.25 -17.91 20.81
CA PHE A 73 30.71 -17.14 19.66
C PHE A 73 30.08 -17.63 18.34
N LEU A 74 30.03 -18.94 18.13
CA LEU A 74 29.38 -19.54 16.96
C LEU A 74 27.88 -19.27 16.93
N GLY A 75 27.21 -19.38 18.08
CA GLY A 75 25.79 -19.08 18.24
C GLY A 75 25.49 -17.62 17.89
N THR A 76 26.22 -16.68 18.47
CA THR A 76 26.04 -15.23 18.23
C THR A 76 26.37 -14.84 16.79
N THR A 77 27.44 -15.39 16.21
CA THR A 77 27.82 -15.10 14.82
C THR A 77 26.76 -15.63 13.85
N SER A 78 26.29 -16.87 14.05
CA SER A 78 25.24 -17.47 13.24
C SER A 78 23.93 -16.68 13.34
N LEU A 79 23.56 -16.28 14.56
CA LEU A 79 22.38 -15.45 14.80
C LEU A 79 22.53 -14.09 14.10
N GLY A 80 23.69 -13.44 14.19
CA GLY A 80 23.95 -12.19 13.49
C GLY A 80 23.77 -12.28 11.97
N ILE A 81 24.29 -13.35 11.35
CA ILE A 81 24.11 -13.58 9.90
C ILE A 81 22.63 -13.76 9.55
N ILE A 82 21.89 -14.56 10.32
CA ILE A 82 20.46 -14.79 10.12
C ILE A 82 19.68 -13.49 10.30
N THR A 83 19.97 -12.71 11.35
CA THR A 83 19.32 -11.42 11.63
C THR A 83 19.52 -10.43 10.48
N VAL A 84 20.73 -10.34 9.90
CA VAL A 84 20.98 -9.47 8.74
C VAL A 84 20.17 -9.93 7.53
N LYS A 85 20.06 -11.23 7.29
CA LYS A 85 19.27 -11.77 6.17
C LYS A 85 17.78 -11.49 6.36
N LEU A 86 17.25 -11.77 7.55
CA LEU A 86 15.85 -11.54 7.89
C LEU A 86 15.49 -10.05 7.80
N SER A 87 16.36 -9.16 8.28
CA SER A 87 16.15 -7.71 8.18
C SER A 87 16.07 -7.23 6.73
N LYS A 88 16.91 -7.76 5.83
CA LYS A 88 16.83 -7.44 4.40
C LYS A 88 15.54 -7.93 3.76
N GLU A 89 15.11 -9.16 4.06
CA GLU A 89 13.86 -9.71 3.55
C GLU A 89 12.64 -8.93 4.11
N ALA A 90 12.64 -8.60 5.40
CA ALA A 90 11.59 -7.81 6.03
C ALA A 90 11.49 -6.40 5.42
N ASN A 91 12.61 -5.72 5.18
CA ASN A 91 12.62 -4.40 4.54
C ASN A 91 12.05 -4.47 3.12
N LYS A 92 12.41 -5.51 2.36
CA LYS A 92 11.87 -5.71 1.02
C LYS A 92 10.35 -5.89 1.07
N THR A 93 9.85 -6.80 1.90
CA THR A 93 8.40 -7.05 2.04
C THR A 93 7.67 -5.81 2.55
N ASN A 94 8.27 -5.02 3.44
CA ASN A 94 7.67 -3.79 3.92
C ASN A 94 7.52 -2.74 2.81
N ASN A 95 8.53 -2.61 1.95
CA ASN A 95 8.44 -1.73 0.78
C ASN A 95 7.34 -2.18 -0.19
N GLU A 96 7.29 -3.48 -0.51
CA GLU A 96 6.22 -4.04 -1.36
C GLU A 96 4.83 -3.82 -0.73
N MET A 97 4.70 -3.96 0.59
CA MET A 97 3.46 -3.70 1.32
C MET A 97 3.07 -2.22 1.29
N LYS A 98 4.04 -1.32 1.40
CA LYS A 98 3.82 0.12 1.33
C LYS A 98 3.31 0.54 -0.05
N GLU A 99 3.96 0.06 -1.12
CA GLU A 99 3.49 0.29 -2.50
C GLU A 99 2.09 -0.26 -2.74
N PHE A 100 1.80 -1.47 -2.23
CA PHE A 100 0.46 -2.06 -2.32
C PHE A 100 -0.59 -1.25 -1.55
N GLN A 101 -0.26 -0.76 -0.35
CA GLN A 101 -1.14 0.10 0.44
C GLN A 101 -1.40 1.43 -0.26
N GLU A 102 -0.36 2.09 -0.77
CA GLU A 102 -0.49 3.34 -1.53
C GLU A 102 -1.41 3.16 -2.75
N LYS A 103 -1.22 2.08 -3.51
CA LYS A 103 -2.11 1.77 -4.64
C LYS A 103 -3.56 1.57 -4.18
N LYS A 104 -3.77 0.80 -3.11
CA LYS A 104 -5.10 0.52 -2.56
C LYS A 104 -5.78 1.79 -2.03
N ASP A 105 -5.03 2.70 -1.43
CA ASP A 105 -5.55 3.97 -0.93
C ASP A 105 -5.96 4.88 -2.09
N LYS A 106 -5.18 4.93 -3.18
CA LYS A 106 -5.55 5.61 -4.43
C LYS A 106 -6.82 5.02 -5.04
N GLU A 107 -6.92 3.69 -5.16
CA GLU A 107 -8.11 3.00 -5.66
C GLU A 107 -9.36 3.32 -4.81
N LYS A 108 -9.23 3.26 -3.47
CA LYS A 108 -10.33 3.60 -2.54
C LYS A 108 -10.78 5.06 -2.67
N LEU A 109 -9.86 5.96 -2.96
CA LEU A 109 -10.15 7.38 -3.14
C LEU A 109 -10.94 7.60 -4.44
N ILE A 110 -10.57 6.94 -5.54
CA ILE A 110 -11.40 6.93 -6.77
C ILE A 110 -12.80 6.37 -6.49
N ASP A 111 -12.91 5.28 -5.74
CA ASP A 111 -14.22 4.69 -5.40
C ASP A 111 -15.12 5.69 -4.65
N LEU A 112 -14.55 6.53 -3.79
CA LEU A 112 -15.32 7.58 -3.10
C LEU A 112 -15.82 8.65 -4.09
N TYR A 113 -15.01 9.05 -5.07
CA TYR A 113 -15.45 9.98 -6.11
C TYR A 113 -16.59 9.39 -6.95
N TYR A 114 -16.50 8.12 -7.34
CA TYR A 114 -17.60 7.45 -8.03
C TYR A 114 -18.86 7.36 -7.17
N GLN A 115 -18.75 7.00 -5.88
CA GLN A 115 -19.89 6.95 -4.98
C GLN A 115 -20.56 8.32 -4.79
N TYR A 116 -19.75 9.40 -4.81
CA TYR A 116 -20.27 10.77 -4.78
C TYR A 116 -21.11 11.04 -6.03
N ILE A 117 -20.55 10.80 -7.21
CA ILE A 117 -21.24 11.01 -8.50
C ILE A 117 -22.49 10.15 -8.58
N GLU A 118 -22.41 8.87 -8.23
CA GLU A 118 -23.56 7.96 -8.22
C GLU A 118 -24.67 8.49 -7.32
N SER A 119 -24.32 8.96 -6.11
CA SER A 119 -25.31 9.48 -5.16
C SER A 119 -26.03 10.73 -5.70
N ILE A 120 -25.35 11.58 -6.47
CA ILE A 120 -25.99 12.72 -7.16
C ILE A 120 -26.73 12.26 -8.41
N GLY A 121 -26.17 11.32 -9.17
CA GLY A 121 -26.77 10.76 -10.39
C GLY A 121 -28.13 10.12 -10.15
N LEU A 122 -28.32 9.48 -8.98
CA LEU A 122 -29.60 8.94 -8.55
C LEU A 122 -30.72 9.98 -8.44
N ILE A 123 -30.39 11.28 -8.32
CA ILE A 123 -31.39 12.36 -8.38
C ILE A 123 -31.95 12.48 -9.81
N TYR A 124 -31.14 12.25 -10.84
CA TYR A 124 -31.61 12.33 -12.23
C TYR A 124 -32.29 11.04 -12.71
N ASP A 125 -32.22 9.96 -11.94
CA ASP A 125 -32.95 8.72 -12.21
C ASP A 125 -34.42 8.85 -11.78
N LEU A 126 -35.29 9.00 -12.78
CA LEU A 126 -36.73 9.12 -12.60
C LEU A 126 -37.34 7.91 -11.88
N TYR A 127 -36.87 6.69 -12.15
CA TYR A 127 -37.40 5.48 -11.52
C TYR A 127 -37.00 5.42 -10.05
N TYR A 128 -35.76 5.78 -9.75
CA TYR A 128 -35.27 5.83 -8.36
C TYR A 128 -36.05 6.86 -7.53
N VAL A 129 -36.24 8.07 -8.06
CA VAL A 129 -36.83 9.17 -7.30
C VAL A 129 -38.36 9.09 -7.23
N LEU A 130 -39.03 8.74 -8.33
CA LEU A 130 -40.49 8.74 -8.43
C LEU A 130 -41.12 7.38 -8.06
N GLY A 131 -40.31 6.33 -7.99
CA GLY A 131 -40.75 4.97 -7.67
C GLY A 131 -41.50 4.29 -8.82
N ASP A 132 -41.73 2.99 -8.67
CA ASP A 132 -42.46 2.20 -9.68
C ASP A 132 -43.84 2.81 -9.96
N ASN A 133 -44.14 3.02 -11.24
CA ASN A 133 -45.38 3.64 -11.72
C ASN A 133 -45.65 5.06 -11.17
N PHE A 134 -44.62 5.82 -10.77
CA PHE A 134 -44.76 7.22 -10.31
C PHE A 134 -45.69 7.40 -9.10
N GLN A 135 -45.73 6.42 -8.20
CA GLN A 135 -46.68 6.40 -7.09
C GLN A 135 -46.20 7.15 -5.83
N LYS A 136 -44.95 7.61 -5.79
CA LYS A 136 -44.43 8.33 -4.61
C LYS A 136 -45.12 9.68 -4.46
N SER A 137 -45.50 10.01 -3.24
CA SER A 137 -46.00 11.35 -2.91
C SER A 137 -44.87 12.38 -3.06
N GLU A 138 -45.22 13.65 -3.27
CA GLU A 138 -44.24 14.75 -3.34
C GLU A 138 -43.30 14.79 -2.13
N MET A 139 -43.83 14.52 -0.93
CA MET A 139 -43.04 14.45 0.29
C MET A 139 -42.01 13.31 0.23
N GLN A 140 -42.37 12.16 -0.34
CA GLN A 140 -41.46 11.03 -0.53
C GLN A 140 -40.41 11.30 -1.61
N ILE A 141 -40.80 11.98 -2.69
CA ILE A 141 -39.89 12.43 -3.76
C ILE A 141 -38.85 13.37 -3.16
N TYR A 142 -39.30 14.42 -2.47
CA TYR A 142 -38.42 15.38 -1.80
C TYR A 142 -37.51 14.72 -0.76
N ALA A 143 -38.05 13.80 0.05
CA ALA A 143 -37.26 13.05 1.02
C ALA A 143 -36.17 12.21 0.33
N THR A 144 -36.48 11.59 -0.81
CA THR A 144 -35.52 10.79 -1.60
C THR A 144 -34.39 11.68 -2.12
N ILE A 145 -34.71 12.83 -2.74
CA ILE A 145 -33.71 13.79 -3.24
C ILE A 145 -32.80 14.27 -2.09
N LYS A 146 -33.40 14.64 -0.95
CA LYS A 146 -32.64 15.09 0.22
C LYS A 146 -31.74 13.99 0.80
N GLN A 147 -32.18 12.72 0.77
CA GLN A 147 -31.37 11.58 1.20
C GLN A 147 -30.16 11.37 0.28
N CYS A 148 -30.35 11.40 -1.04
CA CYS A 148 -29.28 11.34 -2.03
C CYS A 148 -28.23 12.43 -1.80
N TYR A 149 -28.68 13.67 -1.66
CA TYR A 149 -27.78 14.79 -1.41
C TYR A 149 -27.05 14.66 -0.06
N SER A 150 -27.74 14.26 1.00
CA SER A 150 -27.11 14.03 2.30
C SER A 150 -26.03 12.95 2.25
N LYS A 151 -26.25 11.88 1.47
CA LYS A 151 -25.26 10.82 1.26
C LYS A 151 -24.05 11.37 0.50
N ALA A 152 -24.26 12.13 -0.56
CA ALA A 152 -23.20 12.77 -1.32
C ALA A 152 -22.38 13.75 -0.46
N GLU A 153 -23.04 14.57 0.37
CA GLU A 153 -22.34 15.48 1.31
C GLU A 153 -21.50 14.74 2.35
N MET A 154 -21.97 13.59 2.85
CA MET A 154 -21.16 12.75 3.74
C MET A 154 -19.89 12.23 3.04
N ILE A 155 -20.00 11.85 1.77
CA ILE A 155 -18.86 11.41 0.96
C ILE A 155 -17.91 12.59 0.70
N ARG A 156 -18.43 13.76 0.31
CA ARG A 156 -17.64 14.97 0.11
C ARG A 156 -16.84 15.35 1.35
N LYS A 157 -17.45 15.28 2.54
CA LYS A 157 -16.75 15.53 3.82
C LYS A 157 -15.59 14.55 4.05
N ARG A 158 -15.74 13.29 3.63
CA ARG A 158 -14.64 12.32 3.70
C ARG A 158 -13.55 12.64 2.69
N LEU A 159 -13.93 13.03 1.47
CA LEU A 159 -12.98 13.45 0.42
C LEU A 159 -12.17 14.67 0.85
N ILE A 160 -12.76 15.66 1.52
CA ILE A 160 -11.99 16.82 2.06
C ILE A 160 -10.88 16.39 3.02
N ILE A 161 -11.11 15.33 3.80
CA ILE A 161 -10.14 14.82 4.77
C ILE A 161 -9.05 13.99 4.09
N LEU A 162 -9.43 13.19 3.08
CA LEU A 162 -8.54 12.23 2.43
C LEU A 162 -7.79 12.81 1.22
N ASP A 163 -8.38 13.81 0.57
CA ASP A 163 -7.91 14.44 -0.67
C ASP A 163 -8.26 15.93 -0.69
N PHE A 164 -7.55 16.70 0.14
CA PHE A 164 -7.79 18.13 0.25
C PHE A 164 -7.61 18.86 -1.09
N VAL A 165 -6.62 18.45 -1.91
CA VAL A 165 -6.24 19.12 -3.16
C VAL A 165 -7.38 19.09 -4.17
N ASN A 166 -7.99 17.92 -4.36
CA ASN A 166 -9.06 17.76 -5.35
C ASN A 166 -10.46 18.07 -4.79
N SER A 167 -10.58 18.30 -3.47
CA SER A 167 -11.88 18.57 -2.82
C SER A 167 -12.49 19.94 -3.14
N ASP A 168 -11.72 20.85 -3.75
CA ASP A 168 -12.16 22.18 -4.21
C ASP A 168 -12.54 22.21 -5.70
N ASN A 169 -12.69 21.04 -6.33
CA ASN A 169 -13.06 20.97 -7.74
C ASN A 169 -14.44 21.65 -8.00
N SER A 170 -14.54 22.40 -9.10
CA SER A 170 -15.74 23.13 -9.51
C SER A 170 -16.99 22.25 -9.65
N PHE A 171 -16.83 20.94 -9.87
CA PHE A 171 -17.93 19.98 -9.91
C PHE A 171 -18.73 19.92 -8.60
N PHE A 172 -18.08 20.09 -7.44
CA PHE A 172 -18.78 20.14 -6.16
C PHE A 172 -19.66 21.40 -6.02
N ALA A 173 -19.21 22.53 -6.55
CA ALA A 173 -20.01 23.75 -6.57
C ALA A 173 -21.18 23.63 -7.57
N TYR A 174 -20.92 23.09 -8.76
CA TYR A 174 -21.93 22.82 -9.79
C TYR A 174 -23.07 21.94 -9.27
N THR A 175 -22.75 20.78 -8.68
CA THR A 175 -23.76 19.86 -8.13
C THR A 175 -24.56 20.48 -7.00
N LYS A 176 -23.93 21.29 -6.14
CA LYS A 176 -24.62 22.01 -5.07
C LYS A 176 -25.64 22.99 -5.62
N GLU A 177 -25.27 23.81 -6.60
CA GLU A 177 -26.17 24.78 -7.26
C GLU A 177 -27.40 24.08 -7.85
N ARG A 178 -27.19 22.99 -8.61
CA ARG A 178 -28.28 22.21 -9.23
C ARG A 178 -29.25 21.59 -8.21
N ILE A 179 -28.77 21.25 -7.02
CA ILE A 179 -29.61 20.69 -5.96
C ILE A 179 -30.36 21.81 -5.23
N GLU A 180 -29.73 22.97 -5.04
CA GLU A 180 -30.41 24.15 -4.51
C GLU A 180 -31.57 24.57 -5.43
N ASP A 181 -31.38 24.55 -6.75
CA ASP A 181 -32.45 24.78 -7.74
C ASP A 181 -33.63 23.82 -7.56
N LEU A 182 -33.36 22.53 -7.40
CA LEU A 182 -34.38 21.50 -7.15
C LEU A 182 -35.14 21.70 -5.83
N LEU A 183 -34.44 22.16 -4.79
CA LEU A 183 -35.04 22.40 -3.48
C LEU A 183 -35.94 23.64 -3.49
N LEU A 184 -35.67 24.62 -4.36
CA LEU A 184 -36.48 25.82 -4.52
C LEU A 184 -37.85 25.55 -5.17
N PHE A 185 -38.03 24.43 -5.89
CA PHE A 185 -39.32 24.03 -6.47
C PHE A 185 -40.44 23.91 -5.44
N ARG A 186 -40.10 23.72 -4.15
CA ARG A 186 -41.05 23.59 -3.05
C ARG A 186 -41.50 24.92 -2.44
N ASN A 187 -40.74 26.00 -2.61
CA ASN A 187 -41.02 27.29 -1.96
C ASN A 187 -42.05 28.14 -2.71
N VAL A 188 -42.53 27.68 -3.87
CA VAL A 188 -43.63 28.33 -4.58
C VAL A 188 -44.93 27.89 -3.91
N GLU A 189 -45.47 28.76 -3.06
CA GLU A 189 -46.82 28.65 -2.52
C GLU A 189 -47.80 28.36 -3.67
N ASP A 190 -48.67 27.38 -3.45
CA ASP A 190 -49.77 26.95 -4.32
C ASP A 190 -49.40 26.48 -5.74
N THR A 191 -49.27 25.16 -5.94
CA THR A 191 -49.61 24.53 -7.24
C THR A 191 -49.87 23.04 -7.07
N HIS A 192 -50.86 22.51 -7.81
CA HIS A 192 -51.31 21.12 -7.81
C HIS A 192 -50.16 20.12 -7.99
N SER A 193 -50.27 18.90 -7.44
CA SER A 193 -49.15 17.94 -7.43
C SER A 193 -48.66 17.50 -8.80
N ASP A 194 -49.49 17.63 -9.82
CA ASP A 194 -49.14 17.34 -11.20
C ASP A 194 -48.14 18.37 -11.77
N ASP A 195 -48.14 19.61 -11.26
CA ASP A 195 -47.23 20.67 -11.71
C ASP A 195 -45.80 20.46 -11.19
N PHE A 196 -45.64 19.98 -9.95
CA PHE A 196 -44.33 19.63 -9.40
C PHE A 196 -43.71 18.43 -10.13
N LEU A 197 -44.50 17.37 -10.35
CA LEU A 197 -44.02 16.17 -11.02
C LEU A 197 -43.54 16.47 -12.45
N GLN A 198 -44.32 17.24 -13.20
CA GLN A 198 -43.95 17.65 -14.56
C GLN A 198 -42.69 18.51 -14.56
N LYS A 199 -42.61 19.53 -13.68
CA LYS A 199 -41.41 20.38 -13.53
C LYS A 199 -40.16 19.58 -13.19
N TYR A 200 -40.29 18.59 -12.31
CA TYR A 200 -39.18 17.71 -11.93
C TYR A 200 -38.71 16.85 -13.10
N GLN A 201 -39.65 16.22 -13.83
CA GLN A 201 -39.33 15.42 -15.01
C GLN A 201 -38.63 16.25 -16.09
N ASP A 202 -39.17 17.43 -16.40
CA ASP A 202 -38.59 18.34 -17.40
C ASP A 202 -37.18 18.79 -16.98
N TYR A 203 -36.99 19.07 -15.68
CA TYR A 203 -35.67 19.41 -15.13
C TYR A 203 -34.68 18.24 -15.26
N CYS A 204 -35.06 17.02 -14.89
CA CYS A 204 -34.18 15.85 -15.00
C CYS A 204 -33.80 15.57 -16.46
N ILE A 205 -34.75 15.68 -17.39
CA ILE A 205 -34.48 15.51 -18.83
C ILE A 205 -33.50 16.59 -19.32
N ALA A 206 -33.68 17.84 -18.91
CA ALA A 206 -32.82 18.94 -19.33
C ALA A 206 -31.40 18.85 -18.77
N GLN A 207 -31.25 18.43 -17.51
CA GLN A 207 -29.97 18.46 -16.80
C GLN A 207 -29.20 17.13 -16.84
N SER A 208 -29.85 16.01 -17.11
CA SER A 208 -29.21 14.67 -17.13
C SER A 208 -27.97 14.63 -18.02
N LYS A 209 -28.08 15.14 -19.25
CA LYS A 209 -26.97 15.14 -20.21
C LYS A 209 -25.79 16.03 -19.76
N ASP A 210 -26.06 17.21 -19.23
CA ASP A 210 -25.02 18.12 -18.71
C ASP A 210 -24.32 17.51 -17.49
N PHE A 211 -25.07 16.82 -16.62
CA PHE A 211 -24.51 16.09 -15.49
C PHE A 211 -23.60 14.93 -15.94
N GLU A 212 -24.04 14.12 -16.90
CA GLU A 212 -23.23 13.01 -17.44
C GLU A 212 -21.88 13.51 -18.00
N GLU A 213 -21.91 14.56 -18.82
CA GLU A 213 -20.71 15.14 -19.43
C GLU A 213 -19.74 15.70 -18.38
N LYS A 214 -20.24 16.54 -17.45
CA LYS A 214 -19.41 17.11 -16.38
C LYS A 214 -18.90 16.08 -15.40
N SER A 215 -19.67 15.02 -15.13
CA SER A 215 -19.24 13.95 -14.24
C SER A 215 -18.10 13.11 -14.85
N ALA A 216 -18.12 12.91 -16.17
CA ALA A 216 -17.06 12.23 -16.89
C ALA A 216 -15.77 13.06 -16.93
N GLU A 217 -15.88 14.37 -17.20
CA GLU A 217 -14.75 15.31 -17.13
C GLU A 217 -14.13 15.31 -15.73
N PHE A 218 -14.97 15.46 -14.70
CA PHE A 218 -14.56 15.42 -13.31
C PHE A 218 -13.78 14.15 -12.96
N ILE A 219 -14.28 12.95 -13.30
CA ILE A 219 -13.55 11.70 -13.05
C ILE A 219 -12.21 11.65 -13.79
N CYS A 220 -12.16 12.15 -15.03
CA CYS A 220 -10.90 12.21 -15.77
C CYS A 220 -9.88 13.12 -15.09
N ASP A 221 -10.30 14.28 -14.59
CA ASP A 221 -9.45 15.22 -13.87
C ASP A 221 -8.92 14.62 -12.57
N ILE A 222 -9.81 14.00 -11.79
CA ILE A 222 -9.45 13.30 -10.56
C ILE A 222 -8.45 12.17 -10.83
N TYR A 223 -8.72 11.33 -11.84
CA TYR A 223 -7.82 10.24 -12.22
C TYR A 223 -6.44 10.77 -12.63
N ASN A 224 -6.40 11.82 -13.44
CA ASN A 224 -5.14 12.45 -13.83
C ASN A 224 -4.40 13.02 -12.61
N SER A 225 -5.08 13.68 -11.68
CA SER A 225 -4.47 14.23 -10.48
C SER A 225 -3.81 13.14 -9.62
N ILE A 226 -4.51 12.03 -9.37
CA ILE A 226 -4.05 10.96 -8.46
C ILE A 226 -2.92 10.10 -9.06
N PHE A 227 -2.94 9.85 -10.37
CA PHE A 227 -2.05 8.88 -11.02
C PHE A 227 -0.97 9.49 -11.91
N LYS A 228 -1.12 10.73 -12.38
CA LYS A 228 -0.18 11.32 -13.36
C LYS A 228 1.08 11.89 -12.70
N GLU A 229 1.04 12.26 -11.41
CA GLU A 229 2.23 12.66 -10.63
C GLU A 229 3.31 11.55 -10.57
N ASP A 230 2.94 10.28 -10.71
CA ASP A 230 3.91 9.16 -10.69
C ASP A 230 4.72 9.03 -12.01
N THR A 231 4.20 9.55 -13.13
CA THR A 231 4.83 9.37 -14.46
C THR A 231 6.00 10.32 -14.72
N ILE A 232 6.04 11.46 -14.03
CA ILE A 232 7.12 12.44 -14.16
C ILE A 232 8.33 12.02 -13.29
N ASN A 233 8.08 11.46 -12.10
CA ASN A 233 9.13 11.08 -11.16
C ASN A 233 9.78 9.71 -11.43
N ALA A 234 9.17 8.86 -12.25
CA ALA A 234 9.76 7.58 -12.66
C ALA A 234 10.80 7.69 -13.80
N ASN A 235 10.95 8.88 -14.40
CA ASN A 235 11.86 9.15 -15.53
C ASN A 235 13.04 10.07 -15.20
N THR A 236 13.26 10.38 -13.92
CA THR A 236 14.43 11.10 -13.38
C THR A 236 15.18 10.23 -12.39
#